data_AF-A0A348WE33-F1
#
_entry.id   AF-A0A348WE33-F1
#
_cell.length_a   1.000
_cell.length_b   1.000
_cell.length_c   1.000
_cell.angle_alpha   90.00
_cell.angle_beta   90.00
_cell.angle_gamma   90.00
#
_symmetry.space_group_name_H-M   'P 1'
#
loop_
_entity.id
_entity.type
_entity.pdbx_description
1 polymer ?
#
loop_
_entity_poly.entity_id
_entity_poly.type
_entity_poly.pdbx_seq_one_letter_code
_entity_poly.pdbx_strand_id
1 'polypeptide(L)'
;LGKPVVALKVGKSEQAQKAAVSHTASLAGSDAGARALLRRLGIGQVESLPGLLEALKLLHFAGPLASNGVASMSCSGGEASLMADTGLGRDIRFPPLDEGQRTGLRAALGPMVALANPLDYHTFIWGDGAAMGRTFAAMMSGEEIAMGCLVVDFPRIDRCSDAAWDCVLEGAGHAARAVGKPLALVATLPEALSERVAARAITEGLIPMLGLDETLCAIEIAARMGKAAVPEPLTLPGARGPGARDTAAAHVVSEAEAKAALASHGVAVPRSERVESRAALGEAAARAAYPVVLKSEGLAHKTEAGGVAL
;
A
#
# COMPACT_ATOMS: atom_id res chain seq x y z
N LEU A 1 1.33 17.92 0.96
CA LEU A 1 -0.03 17.69 0.43
C LEU A 1 -0.93 16.89 1.37
N GLY A 2 -0.39 16.13 2.34
CA GLY A 2 -1.22 15.46 3.38
C GLY A 2 -2.15 14.37 2.85
N LYS A 3 -1.96 13.93 1.60
CA LYS A 3 -2.78 12.93 0.93
C LYS A 3 -2.02 11.62 0.84
N PRO A 4 -2.61 10.48 1.25
CA PRO A 4 -2.08 9.15 1.01
C PRO A 4 -1.85 8.90 -0.50
N VAL A 5 -0.79 8.17 -0.84
CA VAL A 5 -0.50 7.75 -2.22
C VAL A 5 -0.35 6.23 -2.24
N VAL A 6 -1.09 5.58 -3.12
CA VAL A 6 -1.00 4.14 -3.38
C VAL A 6 -0.53 3.92 -4.82
N ALA A 7 0.37 2.97 -5.03
CA ALA A 7 0.96 2.66 -6.32
C ALA A 7 0.83 1.17 -6.66
N LEU A 8 0.35 0.91 -7.87
CA LEU A 8 0.44 -0.40 -8.53
C LEU A 8 1.59 -0.36 -9.55
N LYS A 9 2.68 -1.08 -9.26
CA LYS A 9 3.85 -1.14 -10.17
C LYS A 9 3.66 -2.25 -11.20
N VAL A 10 3.62 -1.86 -12.47
CA VAL A 10 3.72 -2.77 -13.63
C VAL A 10 5.18 -2.95 -14.07
N GLY A 11 5.49 -3.98 -14.86
CA GLY A 11 6.87 -4.22 -15.33
C GLY A 11 7.73 -5.05 -14.37
N LYS A 12 7.11 -5.94 -13.59
CA LYS A 12 7.81 -6.85 -12.66
C LYS A 12 8.37 -8.08 -13.37
N SER A 13 7.63 -8.62 -14.33
CA SER A 13 8.03 -9.78 -15.11
C SER A 13 8.99 -9.40 -16.23
N GLU A 14 9.80 -10.37 -16.67
CA GLU A 14 10.70 -10.21 -17.80
C GLU A 14 9.94 -9.80 -19.08
N GLN A 15 8.76 -10.38 -19.30
CA GLN A 15 7.89 -10.04 -20.43
C GLN A 15 7.48 -8.56 -20.38
N ALA A 16 7.07 -8.08 -19.21
CA ALA A 16 6.65 -6.70 -19.05
C ALA A 16 7.84 -5.72 -19.12
N GLN A 17 9.03 -6.12 -18.67
CA GLN A 17 10.26 -5.35 -18.83
C GLN A 17 10.67 -5.22 -20.31
N LYS A 18 10.62 -6.33 -21.06
CA LYS A 18 10.89 -6.31 -22.52
C LYS A 18 9.90 -5.42 -23.27
N ALA A 19 8.61 -5.50 -22.94
CA ALA A 19 7.58 -4.65 -23.53
C ALA A 19 7.76 -3.17 -23.16
N ALA A 20 8.22 -2.85 -21.95
CA ALA A 20 8.49 -1.48 -21.55
C ALA A 20 9.68 -0.87 -22.33
N VAL A 21 10.75 -1.66 -22.54
CA VAL A 21 11.92 -1.22 -23.32
C VAL A 21 11.53 -0.90 -24.76
N SER A 22 10.70 -1.74 -25.41
CA SER A 22 10.27 -1.49 -26.79
C SER A 22 9.32 -0.30 -26.92
N HIS A 23 8.48 -0.05 -25.91
CA HIS A 23 7.42 0.98 -25.98
C HIS A 23 7.83 2.35 -25.44
N THR A 24 8.86 2.42 -24.58
CA THR A 24 9.30 3.69 -23.94
C THR A 24 10.76 4.05 -24.22
N ALA A 25 11.51 3.20 -24.94
CA ALA A 25 12.93 3.37 -25.25
C ALA A 25 13.82 3.67 -24.02
N SER A 26 13.36 3.30 -22.82
CA SER A 26 14.03 3.52 -21.55
C SER A 26 14.28 2.20 -20.83
N LEU A 27 15.43 2.09 -20.17
CA LEU A 27 15.75 0.95 -19.33
C LEU A 27 14.74 0.90 -18.18
N ALA A 28 13.87 -0.12 -18.17
CA ALA A 28 12.93 -0.30 -17.07
C ALA A 28 13.71 -0.41 -15.75
N GLY A 29 13.50 0.54 -14.84
CA GLY A 29 14.13 0.52 -13.52
C GLY A 29 13.80 -0.77 -12.77
N SER A 30 14.75 -1.27 -11.97
CA SER A 30 14.59 -2.54 -11.25
C SER A 30 13.39 -2.51 -10.30
N ASP A 31 12.66 -3.61 -10.19
CA ASP A 31 11.53 -3.73 -9.23
C ASP A 31 12.02 -3.45 -7.80
N ALA A 32 13.16 -4.04 -7.42
CA ALA A 32 13.78 -3.80 -6.12
C ALA A 32 14.02 -2.30 -5.83
N GLY A 33 14.55 -1.55 -6.80
CA GLY A 33 14.79 -0.10 -6.66
C GLY A 33 13.48 0.69 -6.54
N ALA A 34 12.47 0.36 -7.34
CA ALA A 34 11.15 0.97 -7.25
C ALA A 34 10.48 0.70 -5.88
N ARG A 35 10.51 -0.56 -5.41
CA ARG A 35 9.97 -0.93 -4.09
C ARG A 35 10.66 -0.18 -2.95
N ALA A 36 11.98 -0.07 -3.00
CA ALA A 36 12.76 0.65 -2.00
C ALA A 36 12.38 2.15 -1.99
N LEU A 37 12.27 2.77 -3.17
CA LEU A 37 11.89 4.18 -3.29
C LEU A 37 10.46 4.44 -2.80
N LEU A 38 9.48 3.64 -3.25
CA LEU A 38 8.09 3.78 -2.84
C LEU A 38 7.94 3.63 -1.32
N ARG A 39 8.60 2.62 -0.74
CA ARG A 39 8.63 2.40 0.72
C ARG A 39 9.26 3.57 1.46
N ARG A 40 10.41 4.07 1.00
CA ARG A 40 11.08 5.24 1.59
C ARG A 40 10.17 6.48 1.57
N LEU A 41 9.39 6.64 0.51
CA LEU A 41 8.45 7.75 0.33
C LEU A 41 7.12 7.58 1.10
N GLY A 42 6.93 6.46 1.82
CA GLY A 42 5.67 6.16 2.49
C GLY A 42 4.51 5.87 1.52
N ILE A 43 4.82 5.56 0.25
CA ILE A 43 3.82 5.21 -0.77
C ILE A 43 3.41 3.74 -0.55
N GLY A 44 2.11 3.52 -0.38
CA GLY A 44 1.55 2.18 -0.26
C GLY A 44 1.68 1.44 -1.58
N GLN A 45 2.35 0.30 -1.60
CA GLN A 45 2.48 -0.51 -2.81
C GLN A 45 1.53 -1.69 -2.76
N VAL A 46 0.75 -1.88 -3.82
CA VAL A 46 -0.15 -3.02 -4.01
C VAL A 46 0.30 -3.87 -5.20
N GLU A 47 -0.17 -5.12 -5.22
CA GLU A 47 0.22 -6.12 -6.23
C GLU A 47 -0.87 -6.35 -7.28
N SER A 48 -2.10 -5.92 -7.03
CA SER A 48 -3.26 -6.16 -7.91
C SER A 48 -4.10 -4.90 -8.10
N LEU A 49 -4.85 -4.85 -9.19
CA LEU A 49 -5.82 -3.77 -9.45
C LEU A 49 -6.98 -3.78 -8.44
N PRO A 50 -7.58 -4.93 -8.06
CA PRO A 50 -8.55 -4.98 -6.97
C PRO A 50 -7.98 -4.43 -5.66
N GLY A 51 -6.76 -4.83 -5.26
CA GLY A 51 -6.11 -4.30 -4.07
C GLY A 51 -5.86 -2.78 -4.14
N LEU A 52 -5.56 -2.23 -5.33
CA LEU A 52 -5.45 -0.79 -5.53
C LEU A 52 -6.77 -0.07 -5.25
N LEU A 53 -7.87 -0.59 -5.81
CA LEU A 53 -9.20 0.02 -5.65
C LEU A 53 -9.67 -0.04 -4.20
N GLU A 54 -9.53 -1.19 -3.55
CA GLU A 54 -9.91 -1.38 -2.15
C GLU A 54 -9.05 -0.52 -1.20
N ALA A 55 -7.75 -0.38 -1.45
CA ALA A 55 -6.88 0.50 -0.67
C ALA A 55 -7.29 1.98 -0.82
N LEU A 56 -7.55 2.44 -2.04
CA LEU A 56 -8.00 3.81 -2.29
C LEU A 56 -9.36 4.09 -1.65
N LYS A 57 -10.28 3.13 -1.72
CA LYS A 57 -11.62 3.22 -1.10
C LYS A 57 -11.51 3.31 0.43
N LEU A 58 -10.74 2.42 1.07
CA LEU A 58 -10.52 2.49 2.52
C LEU A 58 -9.91 3.83 2.93
N LEU A 59 -8.86 4.29 2.24
CA LEU A 59 -8.22 5.57 2.54
C LEU A 59 -9.14 6.78 2.28
N HIS A 60 -10.08 6.69 1.35
CA HIS A 60 -11.08 7.72 1.10
C HIS A 60 -12.05 7.86 2.28
N PHE A 61 -12.54 6.75 2.83
CA PHE A 61 -13.53 6.74 3.91
C PHE A 61 -12.91 6.89 5.30
N ALA A 62 -11.80 6.22 5.58
CA ALA A 62 -11.19 6.13 6.90
C ALA A 62 -9.88 6.92 7.04
N GLY A 63 -9.22 7.24 5.93
CA GLY A 63 -7.83 7.71 5.98
C GLY A 63 -6.85 6.63 6.48
N PRO A 64 -5.62 7.01 6.84
CA PRO A 64 -4.66 6.11 7.47
C PRO A 64 -5.18 5.58 8.82
N LEU A 65 -4.93 4.30 9.09
CA LEU A 65 -5.37 3.65 10.33
C LEU A 65 -4.30 3.74 11.42
N ALA A 66 -4.72 3.90 12.68
CA ALA A 66 -3.81 4.02 13.82
C ALA A 66 -2.99 2.74 14.09
N SER A 67 -3.52 1.58 13.73
CA SER A 67 -2.86 0.28 13.90
C SER A 67 -3.34 -0.72 12.85
N ASN A 68 -2.81 -1.93 12.91
CA ASN A 68 -3.23 -3.07 12.10
C ASN A 68 -4.10 -4.09 12.88
N GLY A 69 -4.70 -3.67 13.99
CA GLY A 69 -5.63 -4.49 14.76
C GLY A 69 -7.02 -4.47 14.14
N VAL A 70 -7.54 -5.64 13.80
CA VAL A 70 -8.84 -5.83 13.14
C VAL A 70 -9.76 -6.62 14.05
N ALA A 71 -11.01 -6.16 14.17
CA ALA A 71 -12.11 -6.93 14.72
C ALA A 71 -12.89 -7.57 13.56
N SER A 72 -12.78 -8.88 13.37
CA SER A 72 -13.57 -9.58 12.34
C SER A 72 -14.82 -10.20 12.94
N MET A 73 -15.95 -10.08 12.25
CA MET A 73 -17.26 -10.60 12.66
C MET A 73 -17.96 -11.23 11.45
N SER A 74 -18.46 -12.45 11.60
CA SER A 74 -19.31 -13.14 10.62
C SER A 74 -20.38 -13.97 11.34
N CYS A 75 -21.48 -14.31 10.65
CA CYS A 75 -22.48 -15.26 11.19
C CYS A 75 -22.14 -16.73 10.88
N SER A 76 -20.94 -16.96 10.34
CA SER A 76 -20.45 -18.25 9.84
C SER A 76 -19.04 -18.51 10.35
N GLY A 77 -18.85 -19.61 11.08
CA GLY A 77 -17.53 -20.07 11.50
C GLY A 77 -16.58 -20.40 10.35
N GLY A 78 -17.11 -20.74 9.17
CA GLY A 78 -16.31 -20.92 7.96
C GLY A 78 -15.70 -19.60 7.47
N GLU A 79 -16.47 -18.52 7.46
CA GLU A 79 -15.98 -17.18 7.11
C GLU A 79 -15.03 -16.62 8.16
N ALA A 80 -15.28 -16.89 9.44
CA ALA A 80 -14.38 -16.52 10.54
C ALA A 80 -13.01 -17.21 10.37
N SER A 81 -13.01 -18.50 10.03
CA SER A 81 -11.79 -19.27 9.76
C SER A 81 -11.08 -18.77 8.50
N LEU A 82 -11.84 -18.53 7.43
CA LEU A 82 -11.29 -18.02 6.16
C LEU A 82 -10.66 -16.63 6.33
N MET A 83 -11.26 -15.75 7.13
CA MET A 83 -10.65 -14.46 7.48
C MET A 83 -9.33 -14.64 8.23
N ALA A 84 -9.29 -15.56 9.21
CA ALA A 84 -8.07 -15.85 9.95
C ALA A 84 -6.95 -16.34 9.02
N ASP A 85 -7.28 -17.29 8.13
CA ASP A 85 -6.34 -17.84 7.14
C ASP A 85 -5.89 -16.78 6.13
N THR A 86 -6.79 -15.90 5.68
CA THR A 86 -6.46 -14.81 4.74
C THR A 86 -5.52 -13.79 5.38
N GLY A 87 -5.58 -13.63 6.71
CA GLY A 87 -4.67 -12.78 7.47
C GLY A 87 -3.27 -13.38 7.67
N LEU A 88 -3.09 -14.69 7.45
CA LEU A 88 -1.83 -15.37 7.67
C LEU A 88 -0.74 -14.81 6.73
N GLY A 89 0.39 -14.39 7.32
CA GLY A 89 1.52 -13.83 6.56
C GLY A 89 1.39 -12.35 6.20
N ARG A 90 0.31 -11.67 6.59
CA ARG A 90 0.13 -10.21 6.46
C ARG A 90 0.52 -9.49 7.75
N ASP A 91 0.85 -8.21 7.68
CA ASP A 91 0.94 -7.34 8.86
C ASP A 91 -0.48 -6.94 9.34
N ILE A 92 -1.28 -7.95 9.72
CA ILE A 92 -2.63 -7.83 10.28
C ILE A 92 -2.67 -8.60 11.60
N ARG A 93 -3.34 -8.05 12.60
CA ARG A 93 -3.56 -8.72 13.88
C ARG A 93 -5.05 -8.83 14.15
N PHE A 94 -5.45 -9.98 14.69
CA PHE A 94 -6.75 -10.17 15.33
C PHE A 94 -6.51 -10.23 16.84
N PRO A 95 -6.53 -9.10 17.57
CA PRO A 95 -6.22 -9.09 18.99
C PRO A 95 -7.19 -9.97 19.78
N PRO A 96 -6.73 -10.66 20.84
CA PRO A 96 -7.63 -11.35 21.75
C PRO A 96 -8.59 -10.35 22.40
N LEU A 97 -9.77 -10.83 22.79
CA LEU A 97 -10.81 -9.99 23.37
C LEU A 97 -10.43 -9.58 24.79
N ASP A 98 -10.53 -8.28 25.09
CA ASP A 98 -10.43 -7.76 26.45
C ASP A 98 -11.71 -8.02 27.27
N GLU A 99 -11.65 -7.81 28.59
CA GLU A 99 -12.79 -8.08 29.49
C GLU A 99 -14.04 -7.25 29.18
N GLY A 100 -13.87 -6.03 28.67
CA GLY A 100 -14.98 -5.16 28.26
C GLY A 100 -15.71 -5.73 27.04
N GLN A 101 -14.95 -6.11 26.01
CA GLN A 101 -15.47 -6.79 24.82
C GLN A 101 -16.16 -8.10 25.22
N ARG A 102 -15.54 -8.93 26.06
CA ARG A 102 -16.11 -10.21 26.51
C ARG A 102 -17.42 -10.04 27.26
N THR A 103 -17.48 -9.07 28.18
CA THR A 103 -18.70 -8.76 28.95
C THR A 103 -19.83 -8.28 28.04
N GLY A 104 -19.54 -7.32 27.15
CA GLY A 104 -20.53 -6.80 26.20
C GLY A 104 -21.04 -7.87 25.23
N LEU A 105 -20.14 -8.68 24.68
CA LEU A 105 -20.47 -9.79 23.80
C LEU A 105 -21.31 -10.86 24.52
N ARG A 106 -20.99 -11.21 25.77
CA ARG A 106 -21.81 -12.14 26.55
C ARG A 106 -23.21 -11.60 26.81
N ALA A 107 -23.34 -10.32 27.11
CA ALA A 107 -24.65 -9.69 27.30
C ALA A 107 -25.50 -9.70 26.02
N ALA A 108 -24.87 -9.57 24.84
CA ALA A 108 -25.56 -9.53 23.56
C ALA A 108 -25.85 -10.92 22.95
N LEU A 109 -24.91 -11.87 23.06
CA LEU A 109 -24.96 -13.19 22.40
C LEU A 109 -25.36 -14.34 23.33
N GLY A 110 -25.35 -14.10 24.64
CA GLY A 110 -25.59 -15.14 25.64
C GLY A 110 -24.42 -16.13 25.81
N PRO A 111 -24.66 -17.26 26.49
CA PRO A 111 -23.59 -18.18 26.93
C PRO A 111 -23.11 -19.15 25.85
N MET A 112 -23.90 -19.37 24.79
CA MET A 112 -23.66 -20.46 23.83
C MET A 112 -22.61 -20.14 22.77
N VAL A 113 -22.33 -18.86 22.50
CA VAL A 113 -21.40 -18.45 21.44
C VAL A 113 -19.95 -18.49 21.95
N ALA A 114 -19.03 -19.06 21.18
CA ALA A 114 -17.61 -19.00 21.48
C ALA A 114 -17.07 -17.60 21.13
N LEU A 115 -16.47 -16.91 22.12
CA LEU A 115 -15.99 -15.54 21.94
C LEU A 115 -14.50 -15.55 21.59
N ALA A 116 -14.20 -15.20 20.34
CA ALA A 116 -12.86 -15.08 19.77
C ALA A 116 -12.80 -13.93 18.76
N ASN A 117 -11.60 -13.66 18.25
CA ASN A 117 -11.38 -12.77 17.11
C ASN A 117 -10.50 -13.53 16.09
N PRO A 118 -10.99 -13.84 14.88
CA PRO A 118 -12.33 -13.54 14.32
C PRO A 118 -13.52 -14.13 15.09
N LEU A 119 -14.64 -13.41 15.10
CA LEU A 119 -15.86 -13.78 15.82
C LEU A 119 -16.89 -14.42 14.87
N ASP A 120 -17.31 -15.65 15.17
CA ASP A 120 -18.57 -16.22 14.68
C ASP A 120 -19.69 -15.86 15.68
N TYR A 121 -20.54 -14.90 15.32
CA TYR A 121 -21.67 -14.50 16.17
C TYR A 121 -22.93 -15.36 15.94
N HIS A 122 -22.85 -16.35 15.05
CA HIS A 122 -23.92 -17.26 14.67
C HIS A 122 -25.16 -16.52 14.12
N THR A 123 -26.25 -17.24 13.87
CA THR A 123 -27.52 -16.67 13.39
C THR A 123 -28.58 -16.51 14.49
N PHE A 124 -28.24 -16.72 15.76
CA PHE A 124 -29.21 -16.70 16.87
C PHE A 124 -29.89 -15.33 17.08
N ILE A 125 -29.17 -14.25 16.75
CA ILE A 125 -29.67 -12.88 16.80
C ILE A 125 -30.09 -12.35 15.41
N TRP A 126 -30.21 -13.24 14.42
CA TRP A 126 -30.60 -12.85 13.06
C TRP A 126 -32.01 -12.24 13.05
N GLY A 127 -32.15 -11.06 12.45
CA GLY A 127 -33.38 -10.28 12.48
C GLY A 127 -33.53 -9.33 13.67
N ASP A 128 -32.64 -9.37 14.67
CA ASP A 128 -32.58 -8.40 15.77
C ASP A 128 -31.44 -7.40 15.54
N GLY A 129 -31.72 -6.33 14.79
CA GLY A 129 -30.76 -5.27 14.47
C GLY A 129 -30.17 -4.60 15.72
N ALA A 130 -30.93 -4.50 16.81
CA ALA A 130 -30.45 -3.92 18.06
C ALA A 130 -29.45 -4.84 18.77
N ALA A 131 -29.70 -6.16 18.81
CA ALA A 131 -28.75 -7.14 19.35
C ALA A 131 -27.48 -7.24 18.50
N MET A 132 -27.63 -7.18 17.17
CA MET A 132 -26.48 -7.09 16.25
C MET A 132 -25.66 -5.83 16.52
N GLY A 133 -26.31 -4.67 16.64
CA GLY A 133 -25.63 -3.42 16.95
C GLY A 133 -24.85 -3.47 18.27
N ARG A 134 -25.43 -4.04 19.33
CA ARG A 134 -24.72 -4.27 20.61
C ARG A 134 -23.53 -5.21 20.45
N THR A 135 -23.69 -6.28 19.68
CA THR A 135 -22.62 -7.26 19.40
C THR A 135 -21.45 -6.61 18.67
N PHE A 136 -21.73 -5.91 17.56
CA PHE A 136 -20.70 -5.29 16.74
C PHE A 136 -20.01 -4.14 17.50
N ALA A 137 -20.76 -3.33 18.26
CA ALA A 137 -20.19 -2.27 19.09
C ALA A 137 -19.27 -2.84 20.18
N ALA A 138 -19.70 -3.90 20.87
CA ALA A 138 -18.89 -4.57 21.88
C ALA A 138 -17.60 -5.11 21.29
N MET A 139 -17.66 -5.79 20.14
CA MET A 139 -16.48 -6.30 19.44
C MET A 139 -15.51 -5.18 19.04
N MET A 140 -16.01 -4.04 18.54
CA MET A 140 -15.15 -2.95 18.07
C MET A 140 -14.56 -2.08 19.19
N SER A 141 -15.09 -2.15 20.40
CA SER A 141 -14.72 -1.27 21.52
C SER A 141 -13.26 -1.43 21.99
N GLY A 142 -12.64 -2.58 21.77
CA GLY A 142 -11.29 -2.88 22.30
C GLY A 142 -10.21 -1.93 21.79
N GLU A 143 -9.31 -1.49 22.68
CA GLU A 143 -8.34 -0.43 22.42
C GLU A 143 -7.38 -0.75 21.26
N GLU A 144 -7.00 -2.02 21.10
CA GLU A 144 -6.09 -2.46 20.03
C GLU A 144 -6.76 -2.51 18.64
N ILE A 145 -8.09 -2.41 18.58
CA ILE A 145 -8.86 -2.45 17.33
C ILE A 145 -8.80 -1.09 16.65
N ALA A 146 -8.22 -1.05 15.44
CA ALA A 146 -8.25 0.11 14.57
C ALA A 146 -9.48 0.16 13.68
N MET A 147 -10.01 -1.00 13.26
CA MET A 147 -11.25 -1.08 12.48
C MET A 147 -11.96 -2.44 12.60
N GLY A 148 -13.25 -2.44 12.29
CA GLY A 148 -14.06 -3.66 12.19
C GLY A 148 -14.24 -4.12 10.75
N CYS A 149 -14.36 -5.44 10.57
CA CYS A 149 -14.75 -6.10 9.33
C CYS A 149 -15.97 -6.98 9.61
N LEU A 150 -17.12 -6.61 9.06
CA LEU A 150 -18.34 -7.42 9.09
C LEU A 150 -18.45 -8.18 7.78
N VAL A 151 -18.11 -9.47 7.81
CA VAL A 151 -18.19 -10.35 6.64
C VAL A 151 -19.62 -10.82 6.47
N VAL A 152 -20.21 -10.50 5.32
CA VAL A 152 -21.57 -10.91 4.98
C VAL A 152 -21.77 -10.87 3.46
N ASP A 153 -22.29 -11.98 2.93
CA ASP A 153 -22.64 -12.09 1.51
C ASP A 153 -24.14 -11.87 1.32
N PHE A 154 -24.51 -10.86 0.51
CA PHE A 154 -25.90 -10.61 0.15
C PHE A 154 -26.33 -11.50 -1.02
N PRO A 155 -27.57 -12.02 -1.00
CA PRO A 155 -28.07 -12.82 -2.09
C PRO A 155 -28.28 -11.98 -3.35
N ARG A 156 -28.31 -12.64 -4.51
CA ARG A 156 -28.73 -11.98 -5.74
C ARG A 156 -30.24 -11.75 -5.73
N ILE A 157 -30.62 -10.49 -5.89
CA ILE A 157 -32.03 -10.06 -5.86
C ILE A 157 -32.87 -10.58 -7.02
N ASP A 158 -32.24 -11.07 -8.09
CA ASP A 158 -32.93 -11.74 -9.19
C ASP A 158 -33.38 -13.17 -8.84
N ARG A 159 -32.90 -13.73 -7.72
CA ARG A 159 -33.22 -15.08 -7.26
C ARG A 159 -33.99 -15.10 -5.94
N CYS A 160 -33.65 -14.24 -5.00
CA CYS A 160 -34.34 -14.15 -3.71
C CYS A 160 -34.24 -12.75 -3.11
N SER A 161 -35.16 -12.44 -2.19
CA SER A 161 -35.15 -11.17 -1.46
C SER A 161 -33.95 -11.09 -0.51
N ASP A 162 -33.32 -9.92 -0.45
CA ASP A 162 -32.26 -9.61 0.50
C ASP A 162 -32.76 -8.92 1.78
N ALA A 163 -34.09 -8.74 1.93
CA ALA A 163 -34.68 -8.04 3.08
C ALA A 163 -34.26 -8.64 4.44
N ALA A 164 -33.98 -9.94 4.52
CA ALA A 164 -33.52 -10.58 5.74
C ALA A 164 -32.13 -10.07 6.21
N TRP A 165 -31.34 -9.45 5.33
CA TRP A 165 -30.03 -8.87 5.65
C TRP A 165 -30.12 -7.41 6.12
N ASP A 166 -31.29 -6.79 6.09
CA ASP A 166 -31.46 -5.38 6.50
C ASP A 166 -31.05 -5.17 7.97
N CYS A 167 -31.29 -6.17 8.83
CA CYS A 167 -30.87 -6.14 10.24
C CYS A 167 -29.34 -6.01 10.41
N VAL A 168 -28.55 -6.53 9.46
CA VAL A 168 -27.09 -6.44 9.47
C VAL A 168 -26.65 -5.00 9.21
N LEU A 169 -27.25 -4.33 8.23
CA LEU A 169 -26.97 -2.92 7.93
C LEU A 169 -27.39 -2.01 9.08
N GLU A 170 -28.57 -2.25 9.67
CA GLU A 170 -29.06 -1.51 10.83
C GLU A 170 -28.12 -1.65 12.04
N GLY A 171 -27.76 -2.88 12.39
CA GLY A 171 -26.85 -3.16 13.50
C GLY A 171 -25.46 -2.59 13.27
N ALA A 172 -24.91 -2.76 12.05
CA ALA A 172 -23.62 -2.20 11.69
C ALA A 172 -23.61 -0.67 11.75
N GLY A 173 -24.67 -0.01 11.24
CA GLY A 173 -24.82 1.44 11.33
C GLY A 173 -24.88 1.92 12.79
N HIS A 174 -25.59 1.19 13.67
CA HIS A 174 -25.59 1.50 15.11
C HIS A 174 -24.18 1.42 15.70
N ALA A 175 -23.44 0.35 15.43
CA ALA A 175 -22.09 0.16 15.95
C ALA A 175 -21.09 1.20 15.43
N ALA A 176 -21.15 1.53 14.14
CA ALA A 176 -20.32 2.57 13.53
C ALA A 176 -20.51 3.92 14.24
N ARG A 177 -21.77 4.29 14.52
CA ARG A 177 -22.11 5.52 15.26
C ARG A 177 -21.70 5.48 16.74
N ALA A 178 -21.76 4.31 17.38
CA ALA A 178 -21.48 4.17 18.80
C ALA A 178 -19.98 4.18 19.13
N VAL A 179 -19.14 3.54 18.30
CA VAL A 179 -17.71 3.32 18.61
C VAL A 179 -16.79 4.36 17.97
N GLY A 180 -17.21 4.99 16.86
CA GLY A 180 -16.41 6.01 16.18
C GLY A 180 -15.14 5.48 15.51
N LYS A 181 -15.06 4.16 15.28
CA LYS A 181 -13.99 3.49 14.51
C LYS A 181 -14.53 3.06 13.14
N PRO A 182 -13.70 3.03 12.09
CA PRO A 182 -14.12 2.52 10.78
C PRO A 182 -14.69 1.11 10.85
N LEU A 183 -15.82 0.87 10.17
CA LEU A 183 -16.44 -0.45 10.04
C LEU A 183 -16.64 -0.75 8.57
N ALA A 184 -16.01 -1.83 8.10
CA ALA A 184 -16.18 -2.33 6.74
C ALA A 184 -17.30 -3.38 6.68
N LEU A 185 -18.16 -3.26 5.66
CA LEU A 185 -19.05 -4.33 5.23
C LEU A 185 -18.33 -5.11 4.12
N VAL A 186 -17.95 -6.34 4.38
CA VAL A 186 -17.03 -7.11 3.54
C VAL A 186 -17.76 -8.26 2.87
N ALA A 187 -17.72 -8.31 1.55
CA ALA A 187 -18.20 -9.45 0.79
C ALA A 187 -17.05 -10.42 0.51
N THR A 188 -17.28 -11.73 0.61
CA THR A 188 -16.27 -12.73 0.27
C THR A 188 -15.99 -12.74 -1.23
N LEU A 189 -17.03 -12.50 -2.03
CA LEU A 189 -17.01 -12.38 -3.48
C LEU A 189 -17.62 -11.04 -3.92
N PRO A 190 -17.07 -10.37 -4.95
CA PRO A 190 -17.63 -9.12 -5.45
C PRO A 190 -19.12 -9.19 -5.82
N GLU A 191 -19.58 -10.34 -6.34
CA GLU A 191 -20.96 -10.57 -6.74
C GLU A 191 -21.95 -10.59 -5.56
N ALA A 192 -21.45 -10.79 -4.34
CA ALA A 192 -22.25 -10.83 -3.12
C ALA A 192 -22.46 -9.45 -2.48
N LEU A 193 -22.04 -8.37 -3.14
CA LEU A 193 -22.32 -7.00 -2.72
C LEU A 193 -22.61 -6.10 -3.91
N SER A 194 -23.88 -6.05 -4.30
CA SER A 194 -24.33 -5.15 -5.37
C SER A 194 -24.08 -3.68 -5.04
N GLU A 195 -23.96 -2.83 -6.07
CA GLU A 195 -23.81 -1.38 -5.90
C GLU A 195 -24.93 -0.76 -5.06
N ARG A 196 -26.16 -1.29 -5.17
CA ARG A 196 -27.30 -0.85 -4.35
C ARG A 196 -27.04 -1.08 -2.86
N VAL A 197 -26.53 -2.26 -2.49
CA VAL A 197 -26.21 -2.57 -1.10
C VAL A 197 -24.99 -1.76 -0.64
N ALA A 198 -23.98 -1.60 -1.48
CA ALA A 198 -22.82 -0.76 -1.20
C ALA A 198 -23.23 0.71 -0.90
N ALA A 199 -24.14 1.29 -1.70
CA ALA A 199 -24.66 2.63 -1.46
C ALA A 199 -25.43 2.75 -0.13
N ARG A 200 -26.20 1.72 0.23
CA ARG A 200 -26.87 1.66 1.55
C ARG A 200 -25.85 1.56 2.68
N ALA A 201 -24.84 0.72 2.54
CA ALA A 201 -23.76 0.58 3.52
C ALA A 201 -23.05 1.92 3.77
N ILE A 202 -22.73 2.67 2.71
CA ILE A 202 -22.16 4.02 2.80
C ILE A 202 -23.08 4.98 3.56
N THR A 203 -24.39 4.92 3.29
CA THR A 203 -25.40 5.75 3.98
C THR A 203 -25.44 5.46 5.48
N GLU A 204 -25.21 4.22 5.89
CA GLU A 204 -25.10 3.82 7.30
C GLU A 204 -23.75 4.14 7.96
N GLY A 205 -22.80 4.71 7.20
CA GLY A 205 -21.45 5.03 7.69
C GLY A 205 -20.48 3.86 7.62
N LEU A 206 -20.77 2.84 6.80
CA LEU A 206 -19.93 1.68 6.58
C LEU A 206 -19.06 1.84 5.33
N ILE A 207 -17.98 1.06 5.27
CA ILE A 207 -17.08 1.01 4.13
C ILE A 207 -17.35 -0.29 3.36
N PRO A 208 -18.03 -0.26 2.21
CA PRO A 208 -18.27 -1.48 1.43
C PRO A 208 -16.95 -1.97 0.85
N MET A 209 -16.53 -3.19 1.14
CA MET A 209 -15.28 -3.79 0.67
C MET A 209 -15.55 -5.11 -0.07
N LEU A 210 -14.80 -5.36 -1.15
CA LEU A 210 -15.02 -6.50 -2.03
C LEU A 210 -13.80 -7.43 -2.00
N GLY A 211 -13.98 -8.64 -1.48
CA GLY A 211 -12.92 -9.65 -1.35
C GLY A 211 -12.17 -9.53 -0.02
N LEU A 212 -11.91 -10.69 0.61
CA LEU A 212 -11.19 -10.75 1.89
C LEU A 212 -9.72 -10.35 1.73
N ASP A 213 -9.06 -10.85 0.69
CA ASP A 213 -7.63 -10.61 0.43
C ASP A 213 -7.36 -9.12 0.14
N GLU A 214 -8.19 -8.53 -0.72
CA GLU A 214 -8.13 -7.12 -1.07
C GLU A 214 -8.46 -6.22 0.12
N THR A 215 -9.42 -6.62 0.96
CA THR A 215 -9.74 -5.90 2.20
C THR A 215 -8.54 -5.90 3.13
N LEU A 216 -7.96 -7.07 3.45
CA LEU A 216 -6.80 -7.12 4.34
C LEU A 216 -5.57 -6.43 3.75
N CYS A 217 -5.40 -6.46 2.42
CA CYS A 217 -4.38 -5.67 1.71
C CYS A 217 -4.58 -4.17 1.92
N ALA A 218 -5.81 -3.68 1.78
CA ALA A 218 -6.15 -2.28 2.01
C ALA A 218 -5.85 -1.86 3.46
N ILE A 219 -6.24 -2.69 4.43
CA ILE A 219 -6.01 -2.43 5.87
C ILE A 219 -4.51 -2.36 6.16
N GLU A 220 -3.72 -3.29 5.63
CA GLU A 220 -2.27 -3.30 5.81
C GLU A 220 -1.62 -2.01 5.29
N ILE A 221 -2.05 -1.56 4.10
CA ILE A 221 -1.58 -0.31 3.50
C ILE A 221 -1.96 0.89 4.35
N ALA A 222 -3.22 0.99 4.77
CA ALA A 222 -3.72 2.11 5.56
C ALA A 222 -3.07 2.15 6.96
N ALA A 223 -2.85 1.01 7.60
CA ALA A 223 -2.16 0.90 8.88
C ALA A 223 -0.67 1.30 8.78
N ARG A 224 0.01 0.86 7.72
CA ARG A 224 1.40 1.24 7.46
C ARG A 224 1.53 2.75 7.25
N MET A 225 0.58 3.36 6.54
CA MET A 225 0.55 4.81 6.33
C MET A 225 0.28 5.59 7.62
N GLY A 226 -0.54 5.06 8.54
CA GLY A 226 -0.79 5.71 9.83
C GLY A 226 0.40 5.64 10.79
N LYS A 227 1.25 4.61 10.64
CA LYS A 227 2.52 4.47 11.38
C LYS A 227 3.70 5.18 10.70
N ALA A 228 3.58 5.59 9.44
CA ALA A 228 4.70 6.12 8.67
C ALA A 228 5.15 7.48 9.24
N ALA A 229 6.42 7.54 9.66
CA ALA A 229 7.06 8.82 9.93
C ALA A 229 7.08 9.70 8.66
N VAL A 230 7.14 11.01 8.84
CA VAL A 230 7.37 11.93 7.71
C VAL A 230 8.65 11.49 7.00
N PRO A 231 8.60 11.12 5.71
CA PRO A 231 9.78 10.67 5.00
C PRO A 231 10.89 11.71 5.13
N GLU A 232 12.12 11.26 5.40
CA GLU A 232 13.27 12.15 5.25
C GLU A 232 13.25 12.76 3.85
N PRO A 233 13.46 14.07 3.71
CA PRO A 233 13.44 14.72 2.41
C PRO A 233 14.37 13.98 1.45
N LEU A 234 13.83 13.49 0.33
CA LEU A 234 14.69 13.12 -0.78
C LEU A 234 15.40 14.39 -1.24
N THR A 235 16.72 14.38 -1.21
CA THR A 235 17.53 15.37 -1.93
C THR A 235 17.28 15.15 -3.41
N LEU A 236 16.26 15.80 -3.96
CA LEU A 236 15.99 15.79 -5.39
C LEU A 236 17.18 16.47 -6.07
N PRO A 237 17.83 15.81 -7.05
CA PRO A 237 18.90 16.45 -7.82
C PRO A 237 18.40 17.76 -8.41
N GLY A 238 19.00 18.88 -8.00
CA GLY A 238 18.62 20.22 -8.47
C GLY A 238 17.48 20.92 -7.72
N ALA A 239 16.80 20.28 -6.75
CA ALA A 239 15.79 20.99 -5.96
C ALA A 239 16.46 21.89 -4.92
N ARG A 240 16.57 23.18 -5.24
CA ARG A 240 16.75 24.22 -4.23
C ARG A 240 15.40 24.43 -3.52
N GLY A 241 15.45 24.79 -2.24
CA GLY A 241 14.30 24.83 -1.32
C GLY A 241 13.10 25.66 -1.82
N PRO A 242 11.97 25.61 -1.09
CA PRO A 242 10.71 26.23 -1.52
C PRO A 242 10.91 27.72 -1.81
N GLY A 243 10.66 28.15 -3.06
CA GLY A 243 10.78 29.56 -3.48
C GLY A 243 11.98 29.89 -4.40
N ALA A 244 12.87 28.92 -4.67
CA ALA A 244 13.89 29.11 -5.69
C ALA A 244 13.25 29.15 -7.09
N ARG A 245 13.23 30.32 -7.74
CA ARG A 245 12.84 30.43 -9.14
C ARG A 245 13.82 29.63 -9.99
N ASP A 246 13.27 28.89 -10.94
CA ASP A 246 13.96 28.08 -11.93
C ASP A 246 14.69 29.02 -12.91
N THR A 247 15.91 29.45 -12.57
CA THR A 247 16.67 30.42 -13.37
C THR A 247 18.04 29.93 -13.81
N ALA A 248 18.42 28.68 -13.51
CA ALA A 248 19.66 28.10 -13.99
C ALA A 248 19.36 27.04 -15.03
N ALA A 249 19.61 27.35 -16.31
CA ALA A 249 19.58 26.36 -17.37
C ALA A 249 20.50 25.19 -16.99
N ALA A 250 19.95 23.98 -16.94
CA ALA A 250 20.75 22.77 -16.80
C ALA A 250 21.72 22.71 -17.98
N HIS A 251 23.01 22.67 -17.69
CA HIS A 251 24.06 22.58 -18.69
C HIS A 251 24.73 21.21 -18.60
N VAL A 252 24.98 20.61 -19.76
CA VAL A 252 25.73 19.36 -19.84
C VAL A 252 27.19 19.69 -19.58
N VAL A 253 27.76 19.07 -18.54
CA VAL A 253 29.19 19.13 -18.24
C VAL A 253 29.90 17.90 -18.80
N SER A 254 31.20 18.02 -19.03
CA SER A 254 32.05 16.89 -19.42
C SER A 254 32.12 15.82 -18.33
N GLU A 255 32.52 14.60 -18.70
CA GLU A 255 32.73 13.50 -17.75
C GLU A 255 33.78 13.87 -16.68
N ALA A 256 34.83 14.60 -17.07
CA ALA A 256 35.87 15.07 -16.17
C ALA A 256 35.33 16.07 -15.12
N GLU A 257 34.58 17.08 -15.57
CA GLU A 257 33.95 18.08 -14.69
C GLU A 257 32.93 17.43 -13.74
N ALA A 258 32.11 16.50 -14.24
CA ALA A 258 31.15 15.76 -13.42
C ALA A 258 31.85 14.94 -12.32
N LYS A 259 32.92 14.21 -12.67
CA LYS A 259 33.69 13.41 -11.70
C LYS A 259 34.37 14.29 -10.65
N ALA A 260 34.96 15.41 -11.05
CA ALA A 260 35.57 16.36 -10.13
C ALA A 260 34.54 16.94 -9.14
N ALA A 261 33.34 17.29 -9.63
CA ALA A 261 32.25 17.78 -8.81
C ALA A 261 31.70 16.71 -7.85
N LEU A 262 31.62 15.44 -8.27
CA LEU A 262 31.21 14.34 -7.39
C LEU A 262 32.26 14.03 -6.31
N ALA A 263 33.53 14.05 -6.68
CA ALA A 263 34.65 13.83 -5.76
C ALA A 263 34.69 14.86 -4.62
N SER A 264 34.37 16.13 -4.92
CA SER A 264 34.30 17.18 -3.90
C SER A 264 33.18 16.97 -2.88
N HIS A 265 32.21 16.10 -3.19
CA HIS A 265 31.13 15.68 -2.28
C HIS A 265 31.39 14.30 -1.65
N GLY A 266 32.63 13.78 -1.73
CA GLY A 266 33.03 12.52 -1.10
C GLY A 266 32.69 11.26 -1.90
N VAL A 267 32.21 11.38 -3.14
CA VAL A 267 31.99 10.23 -4.02
C VAL A 267 33.34 9.73 -4.53
N ALA A 268 33.62 8.44 -4.32
CA ALA A 268 34.81 7.81 -4.87
C ALA A 268 34.72 7.77 -6.40
N VAL A 269 35.61 8.49 -7.09
CA VAL A 269 35.73 8.47 -8.54
C VAL A 269 37.09 7.87 -8.96
N PRO A 270 37.16 7.16 -10.11
CA PRO A 270 38.44 6.69 -10.63
C PRO A 270 39.38 7.87 -10.93
N ARG A 271 40.69 7.67 -10.73
CA ARG A 271 41.69 8.64 -11.20
C ARG A 271 41.55 8.80 -12.71
N SER A 272 41.56 10.03 -13.18
CA SER A 272 41.46 10.37 -14.60
C SER A 272 42.31 11.58 -14.91
N GLU A 273 42.92 11.60 -16.09
CA GLU A 273 43.67 12.73 -16.62
C GLU A 273 43.09 13.10 -17.99
N ARG A 274 42.81 14.39 -18.21
CA ARG A 274 42.32 14.90 -19.51
C ARG A 274 43.52 15.25 -20.37
N VAL A 275 43.57 14.69 -21.58
CA VAL A 275 44.65 14.91 -22.53
C VAL A 275 44.10 15.44 -23.85
N GLU A 276 44.71 16.48 -24.39
CA GLU A 276 44.26 17.15 -25.63
C GLU A 276 45.19 16.88 -26.83
N SER A 277 46.27 16.12 -26.63
CA SER A 277 47.23 15.80 -27.68
C SER A 277 47.81 14.39 -27.53
N ARG A 278 48.34 13.85 -28.64
CA ARG A 278 49.03 12.54 -28.64
C ARG A 278 50.28 12.53 -27.76
N ALA A 279 51.01 13.65 -27.69
CA ALA A 279 52.17 13.78 -26.83
C ALA A 279 51.78 13.71 -25.35
N ALA A 280 50.75 14.48 -24.95
CA ALA A 280 50.21 14.45 -23.59
C ALA A 280 49.65 13.07 -23.21
N LEU A 281 49.03 12.36 -24.17
CA LEU A 281 48.57 10.98 -23.95
C LEU A 281 49.72 10.03 -23.62
N GLY A 282 50.86 10.14 -24.31
CA GLY A 282 52.03 9.31 -24.04
C GLY A 282 52.61 9.54 -22.63
N GLU A 283 52.69 10.79 -22.21
CA GLU A 283 53.14 11.16 -20.87
C GLU A 283 52.17 10.70 -19.77
N ALA A 284 50.87 10.87 -19.98
CA ALA A 284 49.83 10.43 -19.05
C ALA A 284 49.81 8.90 -18.90
N ALA A 285 49.92 8.17 -20.02
CA ALA A 285 49.99 6.71 -20.03
C ALA A 285 51.22 6.19 -19.26
N ALA A 286 52.38 6.85 -19.39
CA ALA A 286 53.58 6.47 -18.67
C ALA A 286 53.47 6.60 -17.14
N ARG A 287 52.60 7.49 -16.64
CA ARG A 287 52.35 7.69 -15.20
C ARG A 287 51.15 6.88 -14.68
N ALA A 288 50.35 6.29 -15.57
CA ALA A 288 49.11 5.65 -15.18
C ALA A 288 49.35 4.24 -14.61
N ALA A 289 48.55 3.86 -13.63
CA ALA A 289 48.48 2.49 -13.15
C ALA A 289 47.48 1.71 -14.02
N TYR A 290 47.94 0.64 -14.65
CA TYR A 290 47.13 -0.19 -15.53
C TYR A 290 46.24 -1.17 -14.72
N PRO A 291 45.04 -1.53 -15.23
CA PRO A 291 44.48 -1.18 -16.55
C PRO A 291 43.88 0.24 -16.61
N VAL A 292 43.91 0.85 -17.79
CA VAL A 292 43.33 2.18 -18.07
C VAL A 292 42.29 2.10 -19.18
N VAL A 293 41.37 3.07 -19.24
CA VAL A 293 40.42 3.21 -20.34
C VAL A 293 40.59 4.58 -20.96
N LEU A 294 40.81 4.64 -22.28
CA LEU A 294 40.82 5.90 -23.03
C LEU A 294 39.42 6.17 -23.55
N LYS A 295 38.89 7.37 -23.27
CA LYS A 295 37.57 7.81 -23.73
C LYS A 295 37.66 9.16 -24.43
N SER A 296 36.95 9.31 -25.55
CA SER A 296 36.75 10.62 -26.17
C SER A 296 35.74 11.44 -25.37
N GLU A 297 35.93 12.76 -25.34
CA GLU A 297 34.97 13.71 -24.75
C GLU A 297 34.13 14.38 -25.83
N GLY A 298 32.91 14.84 -25.47
CA GLY A 298 31.99 15.55 -26.37
C GLY A 298 31.02 14.67 -27.16
N LEU A 299 31.16 13.34 -27.12
CA LEU A 299 30.22 12.39 -27.72
C LEU A 299 29.35 11.75 -26.64
N ALA A 300 28.02 11.73 -26.84
CA ALA A 300 27.08 11.08 -25.92
C ALA A 300 27.16 9.54 -26.03
N HIS A 301 27.14 9.00 -27.25
CA HIS A 301 27.19 7.57 -27.55
C HIS A 301 28.62 7.10 -27.86
N LYS A 302 29.53 7.20 -26.88
CA LYS A 302 30.97 6.97 -27.07
C LYS A 302 31.30 5.57 -27.60
N THR A 303 30.63 4.53 -27.11
CA THR A 303 30.90 3.15 -27.53
C THR A 303 30.54 2.92 -29.01
N GLU A 304 29.37 3.40 -29.43
CA GLU A 304 28.88 3.26 -30.82
C GLU A 304 29.74 4.06 -31.82
N ALA A 305 30.36 5.15 -31.35
CA ALA A 305 31.26 5.98 -32.14
C ALA A 305 32.74 5.53 -32.08
N GLY A 306 33.06 4.40 -31.45
CA GLY A 306 34.45 3.94 -31.27
C GLY A 306 35.29 4.84 -30.34
N GLY A 307 34.64 5.69 -29.55
CA GLY A 307 35.23 6.63 -28.61
C GLY A 307 35.63 6.02 -27.25
N VAL A 308 35.70 4.70 -27.15
CA VAL A 308 36.16 3.98 -25.94
C VAL A 308 37.17 2.91 -26.35
N ALA A 309 38.36 2.94 -25.75
CA ALA A 309 39.38 1.90 -25.88
C ALA A 309 39.79 1.39 -24.49
N LEU A 310 39.87 0.07 -24.34
CA LEU A 310 40.23 -0.65 -23.12
C LEU A 310 41.72 -1.06 -23.13
#